data_AF-A0A919TJ14-F1
#
_entry.id   AF-A0A919TJ14-F1
#
_cell.length_a   1.000
_cell.length_b   1.000
_cell.length_c   1.000
_cell.angle_alpha   90.00
_cell.angle_beta   90.00
_cell.angle_gamma   90.00
#
_symmetry.space_group_name_H-M   'P 1'
#
loop_
_entity.id
_entity.type
_entity.pdbx_description
1 polymer ?
#
loop_
_entity_poly.entity_id
_entity_poly.type
_entity_poly.pdbx_seq_one_letter_code
_entity_poly.pdbx_strand_id
1 'polypeptide(L)'
;MTDVDRPHRAPAAGRAVVWTQFALLVAYLIGSFGVLILAAVRSGDPAAILHPGLERLGDPKESLPGLGPDSVANPLVWIFGVCRLIAWFVYPLGIAMLLFGVVTLVPSWRRGDRRTFARLAVLTTVWLVLILLAVSPYGQDLMGWLLD
;
A
#
# COMPACT_ATOMS: atom_id res chain seq x y z
N MET A 1 16.78 0.60 47.52
CA MET A 1 16.99 1.61 46.46
C MET A 1 17.41 0.84 45.22
N THR A 2 16.44 0.22 44.55
CA THR A 2 16.67 -0.60 43.36
C THR A 2 16.39 0.24 42.14
N ASP A 3 17.46 0.60 41.46
CA ASP A 3 17.47 1.25 40.16
C ASP A 3 16.85 0.28 39.16
N VAL A 4 15.60 0.53 38.78
CA VAL A 4 14.91 -0.25 37.75
C VAL A 4 15.42 0.26 36.41
N ASP A 5 16.51 -0.36 35.98
CA ASP A 5 17.13 -0.16 34.67
C ASP A 5 16.13 -0.60 33.59
N ARG A 6 15.26 0.32 33.16
CA ARG A 6 14.33 0.09 32.06
C ARG A 6 15.12 0.24 30.76
N PRO A 7 15.24 -0.83 29.95
CA PRO A 7 15.96 -0.73 28.70
C PRO A 7 15.28 0.32 27.82
N HIS A 8 16.04 1.36 27.48
CA HIS A 8 15.67 2.44 26.56
C HIS A 8 15.51 1.92 25.12
N ARG A 9 14.60 0.96 24.87
CA ARG A 9 14.20 0.50 23.54
C ARG A 9 13.16 1.45 22.92
N ALA A 10 13.46 2.74 22.90
CA ALA A 10 12.52 3.78 22.44
C ALA A 10 12.68 4.23 20.96
N PRO A 11 13.88 4.27 20.35
CA PRO A 11 14.02 4.80 18.98
C PRO A 11 13.84 3.75 17.86
N ALA A 12 14.11 2.47 18.13
CA ALA A 12 14.03 1.42 17.11
C ALA A 12 12.58 1.10 16.70
N ALA A 13 11.65 1.05 17.66
CA ALA A 13 10.25 0.70 17.40
C ALA A 13 9.55 1.73 16.50
N GLY A 14 9.72 3.04 16.76
CA GLY A 14 9.13 4.09 15.92
C GLY A 14 9.71 4.09 14.50
N ARG A 15 11.01 3.81 14.37
CA ARG A 15 11.68 3.72 13.07
C ARG A 15 11.25 2.48 12.29
N ALA A 16 11.04 1.36 12.97
CA ALA A 16 10.49 0.14 12.37
C ALA A 16 9.07 0.37 11.84
N VAL A 17 8.19 1.01 12.61
CA VAL A 17 6.82 1.34 12.16
C VAL A 17 6.83 2.24 10.92
N VAL A 18 7.68 3.27 10.89
CA VAL A 18 7.84 4.13 9.71
C VAL A 18 8.27 3.31 8.48
N TRP A 19 9.26 2.44 8.62
CA TRP A 19 9.73 1.58 7.52
C TRP A 19 8.67 0.58 7.07
N THR A 20 7.93 -0.02 8.00
CA THR A 20 6.83 -0.94 7.68
C THR A 20 5.71 -0.21 6.94
N GLN A 21 5.26 0.95 7.44
CA GLN A 21 4.25 1.77 6.76
C GLN A 21 4.71 2.18 5.36
N PHE A 22 5.98 2.57 5.21
CA PHE A 22 6.54 2.97 3.92
C PHE A 22 6.66 1.79 2.94
N ALA A 23 7.19 0.65 3.37
CA ALA A 23 7.35 -0.53 2.53
C ALA A 23 5.99 -1.04 2.02
N LEU A 24 5.00 -1.11 2.90
CA LEU A 24 3.64 -1.51 2.54
C LEU A 24 2.96 -0.50 1.63
N LEU A 25 3.17 0.80 1.86
CA LEU A 25 2.66 1.86 0.99
C LEU A 25 3.23 1.74 -0.43
N VAL A 26 4.55 1.56 -0.55
CA VAL A 26 5.22 1.39 -1.84
C VAL A 26 4.72 0.13 -2.54
N ALA A 27 4.63 -1.00 -1.83
CA ALA A 27 4.11 -2.24 -2.39
C ALA A 27 2.67 -2.08 -2.88
N TYR A 28 1.82 -1.39 -2.11
CA TYR A 28 0.44 -1.10 -2.50
C TYR A 28 0.35 -0.21 -3.74
N LEU A 29 1.12 0.90 -3.79
CA LEU A 29 1.10 1.82 -4.93
C LEU A 29 1.61 1.17 -6.20
N ILE A 30 2.71 0.40 -6.12
CA ILE A 30 3.24 -0.35 -7.26
C ILE A 30 2.20 -1.37 -7.72
N GLY A 31 1.56 -2.06 -6.79
CA GLY A 31 0.66 -3.13 -7.15
C GLY A 31 -0.69 -2.72 -7.71
N SER A 32 -1.26 -1.64 -7.20
CA SER A 32 -2.52 -1.10 -7.70
C SER A 32 -2.29 -0.21 -8.92
N PHE A 33 -1.57 0.89 -8.75
CA PHE A 33 -1.39 1.89 -9.80
C PHE A 33 -0.34 1.47 -10.85
N GLY A 34 0.68 0.70 -10.48
CA GLY A 34 1.66 0.22 -11.47
C GLY A 34 1.03 -0.73 -12.49
N VAL A 35 0.15 -1.64 -12.05
CA VAL A 35 -0.61 -2.53 -12.94
C VAL A 35 -1.59 -1.73 -13.80
N LEU A 36 -2.29 -0.76 -13.21
CA LEU A 36 -3.20 0.13 -13.93
C LEU A 36 -2.50 0.93 -15.03
N ILE A 37 -1.35 1.54 -14.72
CA ILE A 37 -0.55 2.31 -15.68
C ILE A 37 -0.05 1.39 -16.80
N LEU A 38 0.44 0.20 -16.46
CA LEU A 38 0.92 -0.76 -17.46
C LEU A 38 -0.21 -1.19 -18.40
N ALA A 39 -1.39 -1.47 -17.86
CA ALA A 39 -2.58 -1.81 -18.65
C ALA A 39 -3.00 -0.65 -19.57
N ALA A 40 -3.03 0.58 -19.06
CA ALA A 40 -3.38 1.78 -19.83
C ALA A 40 -2.38 2.08 -20.97
N VAL A 41 -1.09 1.88 -20.72
CA VAL A 41 -0.05 2.02 -21.75
C VAL A 41 -0.21 0.95 -22.83
N ARG A 42 -0.52 -0.29 -22.43
CA ARG A 42 -0.67 -1.42 -23.35
C ARG A 42 -1.95 -1.33 -24.18
N SER A 43 -3.06 -0.86 -23.60
CA SER A 43 -4.31 -0.63 -24.31
C SER A 43 -4.29 0.65 -25.16
N GLY A 44 -3.30 1.52 -24.97
CA GLY A 44 -3.20 2.80 -25.67
C GLY A 44 -4.23 3.83 -25.20
N ASP A 45 -4.89 3.59 -24.06
CA ASP A 45 -5.94 4.45 -23.49
C ASP A 45 -5.51 5.02 -22.13
N PRO A 46 -4.74 6.13 -22.11
CA PRO A 46 -4.32 6.76 -20.87
C PRO A 46 -5.49 7.35 -20.07
N ALA A 47 -6.64 7.61 -20.70
CA ALA A 47 -7.83 8.09 -20.01
C ALA A 47 -8.49 6.99 -19.17
N ALA A 48 -8.19 5.71 -19.43
CA ALA A 48 -8.64 4.59 -18.61
C ALA A 48 -8.01 4.58 -17.21
N ILE A 49 -6.97 5.38 -16.95
CA ILE A 49 -6.46 5.59 -15.58
C ILE A 49 -7.50 6.26 -14.69
N LEU A 50 -8.34 7.15 -15.23
CA LEU A 50 -9.38 7.85 -14.47
C LEU A 50 -10.69 7.05 -14.36
N HIS A 51 -10.89 6.09 -15.26
CA HIS A 51 -12.07 5.23 -15.32
C HIS A 51 -11.63 3.80 -15.62
N PRO A 52 -11.03 3.10 -14.63
CA PRO A 52 -10.59 1.73 -14.81
C PRO A 52 -11.79 0.83 -15.02
N GLY A 53 -11.70 -0.05 -16.02
CA GLY A 53 -12.77 -0.98 -16.33
C GLY A 53 -12.33 -2.03 -17.34
N LEU A 54 -12.89 -3.23 -17.21
CA LEU A 54 -12.59 -4.39 -18.05
C LEU A 54 -12.82 -4.09 -19.54
N GLU A 55 -13.85 -3.31 -19.84
CA GLU A 55 -14.19 -2.92 -21.22
C GLU A 55 -13.10 -2.05 -21.89
N ARG A 56 -12.28 -1.34 -21.10
CA ARG A 56 -11.24 -0.43 -21.61
C ARG A 56 -9.83 -0.98 -21.47
N LEU A 57 -9.57 -1.70 -20.39
CA LEU A 57 -8.23 -2.18 -20.02
C LEU A 57 -8.03 -3.68 -20.28
N GLY A 58 -9.11 -4.43 -20.56
CA GLY A 58 -9.06 -5.89 -20.66
C GLY A 58 -8.87 -6.57 -19.29
N ASP A 59 -8.55 -7.87 -19.31
CA ASP A 59 -8.25 -8.63 -18.08
C ASP A 59 -6.91 -8.13 -17.48
N PRO A 60 -6.88 -7.75 -16.19
CA PRO A 60 -5.64 -7.33 -15.53
C PRO A 60 -4.52 -8.38 -15.61
N LYS A 61 -4.86 -9.67 -15.72
CA LYS A 61 -3.90 -10.78 -15.86
C LYS A 61 -3.19 -10.71 -17.20
N GLU A 62 -3.91 -10.42 -18.28
CA GLU A 62 -3.35 -10.35 -19.64
C GLU A 62 -2.39 -9.19 -19.82
N SER A 63 -2.52 -8.15 -18.99
CA SER A 63 -1.67 -6.96 -18.99
C SER A 63 -0.21 -7.28 -18.66
N LEU A 64 0.06 -8.42 -18.00
CA LEU A 64 1.41 -8.84 -17.59
C LEU A 64 2.09 -9.73 -18.64
N PRO A 65 3.33 -9.42 -19.04
CA PRO A 65 4.08 -10.30 -19.91
C PRO A 65 4.54 -11.58 -19.16
N GLY A 66 4.12 -12.75 -19.66
CA GLY A 66 4.72 -14.04 -19.27
C GLY A 66 3.92 -14.97 -18.34
N LEU A 67 2.58 -14.90 -18.32
CA LEU A 67 1.75 -15.93 -17.70
C LEU A 67 1.65 -17.18 -18.60
N GLY A 68 2.64 -18.07 -18.51
CA GLY A 68 2.64 -19.40 -19.15
C GLY A 68 2.94 -20.52 -18.13
N PRO A 69 2.96 -21.81 -18.50
CA PRO A 69 3.21 -22.92 -17.57
C PRO A 69 4.53 -22.84 -16.78
N ASP A 70 5.52 -22.09 -17.28
CA ASP A 70 6.82 -21.82 -16.63
C ASP A 70 6.81 -20.59 -15.70
N SER A 71 5.63 -20.02 -15.43
CA SER A 71 5.41 -18.73 -14.74
C SER A 71 5.84 -18.65 -13.28
N VAL A 72 6.04 -19.79 -12.59
CA VAL A 72 6.43 -19.80 -11.17
C VAL A 72 7.84 -19.20 -10.96
N ALA A 73 8.69 -19.23 -11.98
CA ALA A 73 10.01 -18.61 -11.97
C ALA A 73 10.01 -17.13 -12.40
N ASN A 74 8.88 -16.59 -12.88
CA ASN A 74 8.81 -15.21 -13.35
C ASN A 74 8.53 -14.25 -12.17
N PRO A 75 9.48 -13.36 -11.81
CA PRO A 75 9.31 -12.43 -10.70
C PRO A 75 8.09 -11.50 -10.87
N LEU A 76 7.65 -11.24 -12.11
CA LEU A 76 6.47 -10.42 -12.39
C LEU A 76 5.16 -11.08 -11.89
N VAL A 77 5.09 -12.40 -11.90
CA VAL A 77 3.93 -13.17 -11.43
C VAL A 77 3.84 -13.10 -9.91
N TRP A 78 4.98 -13.17 -9.22
CA TRP A 78 5.06 -12.97 -7.78
C TRP A 78 4.67 -11.56 -7.37
N ILE A 79 5.13 -10.55 -8.13
CA ILE A 79 4.71 -9.16 -7.92
C ILE A 79 3.19 -9.08 -8.04
N PHE A 80 2.58 -9.57 -9.12
CA PHE A 80 1.13 -9.54 -9.28
C PHE A 80 0.36 -10.31 -8.20
N GLY A 81 0.84 -11.49 -7.80
CA GLY A 81 0.26 -12.24 -6.70
C GLY A 81 0.26 -11.45 -5.39
N VAL A 82 1.37 -10.76 -5.10
CA VAL A 82 1.47 -9.84 -3.97
C VAL A 82 0.54 -8.64 -4.15
N CYS A 83 0.42 -8.07 -5.35
CA CYS A 83 -0.49 -6.96 -5.64
C CYS A 83 -1.95 -7.34 -5.39
N ARG A 84 -2.39 -8.50 -5.89
CA ARG A 84 -3.74 -9.04 -5.72
C ARG A 84 -4.00 -9.38 -4.24
N LEU A 85 -3.01 -9.92 -3.55
CA LEU A 85 -3.06 -10.13 -2.11
C LEU A 85 -3.24 -8.80 -1.37
N ILE A 86 -2.46 -7.77 -1.71
CA ILE A 86 -2.59 -6.45 -1.09
C ILE A 86 -3.97 -5.83 -1.40
N ALA A 87 -4.51 -6.00 -2.62
CA ALA A 87 -5.87 -5.54 -2.96
C ALA A 87 -6.94 -6.19 -2.06
N TRP A 88 -6.83 -7.50 -1.81
CA TRP A 88 -7.69 -8.20 -0.84
C TRP A 88 -7.55 -7.64 0.58
N PHE A 89 -6.33 -7.27 0.96
CA PHE A 89 -6.04 -6.76 2.30
C PHE A 89 -6.04 -5.24 2.40
N VAL A 90 -6.50 -4.49 1.38
CA VAL A 90 -6.44 -3.00 1.37
C VAL A 90 -7.11 -2.40 2.60
N TYR A 91 -8.32 -2.87 2.92
CA TYR A 91 -9.08 -2.40 4.07
C TYR A 91 -8.44 -2.78 5.40
N PRO A 92 -8.18 -4.08 5.70
CA PRO A 92 -7.58 -4.45 6.97
C PRO A 92 -6.18 -3.88 7.15
N LEU A 93 -5.37 -3.81 6.09
CA LEU A 93 -4.02 -3.24 6.11
C LEU A 93 -4.08 -1.72 6.33
N GLY A 94 -4.91 -1.01 5.59
CA GLY A 94 -5.09 0.44 5.75
C GLY A 94 -5.56 0.81 7.15
N ILE A 95 -6.57 0.10 7.68
CA ILE A 95 -7.06 0.30 9.05
C ILE A 95 -5.96 0.01 10.06
N ALA A 96 -5.23 -1.09 9.92
CA ALA A 96 -4.12 -1.41 10.81
C ALA A 96 -3.03 -0.31 10.78
N MET A 97 -2.65 0.17 9.60
CA MET A 97 -1.63 1.22 9.46
C MET A 97 -2.09 2.55 10.05
N LEU A 98 -3.37 2.91 9.92
CA LEU A 98 -3.95 4.07 10.60
C LEU A 98 -3.90 3.94 12.11
N LEU A 99 -4.32 2.79 12.65
CA LEU A 99 -4.27 2.53 14.08
C LEU A 99 -2.84 2.60 14.61
N PHE A 100 -1.88 1.96 13.92
CA PHE A 100 -0.46 2.06 14.28
C PHE A 100 0.05 3.49 14.23
N GLY A 101 -0.32 4.26 13.20
CA GLY A 101 0.04 5.67 13.07
C GLY A 101 -0.45 6.52 14.24
N VAL A 102 -1.75 6.43 14.54
CA VAL A 102 -2.39 7.17 15.65
C VAL A 102 -1.81 6.76 17.01
N VAL A 103 -1.66 5.47 17.26
CA VAL A 103 -1.13 4.95 18.53
C VAL A 103 0.35 5.35 18.73
N THR A 104 1.12 5.50 17.66
CA THR A 104 2.55 5.89 17.73
C THR A 104 2.79 7.39 17.67
N LEU A 105 1.81 8.19 17.24
CA LEU A 105 1.84 9.66 17.27
C LEU A 105 1.92 10.20 18.70
N VAL A 106 1.14 9.65 19.64
CA VAL A 106 1.12 10.14 21.04
C VAL A 106 2.48 9.92 21.76
N PRO A 107 3.10 8.73 21.70
CA PRO A 107 4.42 8.50 22.28
C PRO A 107 5.54 9.30 21.60
N SER A 108 5.49 9.50 20.28
CA SER A 108 6.51 10.28 19.56
C SER A 108 6.45 11.77 19.92
N TRP A 109 5.23 12.32 20.08
CA TRP A 109 5.04 13.68 20.58
C TRP A 109 5.58 13.85 22.01
N ARG A 110 5.26 12.91 22.91
CA ARG A 110 5.75 12.93 24.31
C ARG A 110 7.27 12.83 24.42
N ARG A 111 7.93 12.15 23.49
CA ARG A 111 9.40 12.01 23.45
C ARG A 111 10.12 13.20 22.79
N GLY A 112 9.39 14.17 22.26
CA GLY A 112 9.96 15.35 21.60
C GLY A 112 10.63 15.08 20.25
N ASP A 113 10.50 13.87 19.68
CA ASP A 113 11.07 13.53 18.37
C ASP A 113 10.17 14.06 17.24
N ARG A 114 10.35 15.35 16.93
CA ARG A 114 9.58 16.07 15.91
C ARG A 114 9.73 15.46 14.52
N ARG A 115 10.89 14.85 14.20
CA ARG A 115 11.15 14.29 12.86
C ARG A 115 10.40 12.98 12.65
N THR A 116 10.41 12.10 13.65
CA THR A 116 9.62 10.85 13.61
C THR A 116 8.13 11.16 13.66
N PHE A 117 7.70 12.13 14.47
CA PHE A 117 6.32 12.59 14.53
C PHE A 117 5.82 13.09 13.17
N ALA A 118 6.56 14.00 12.51
CA ALA A 118 6.16 14.54 11.21
C ALA A 118 6.07 13.43 10.13
N ARG A 119 7.00 12.47 10.12
CA ARG A 119 6.96 11.33 9.18
C ARG A 119 5.76 10.43 9.43
N LEU A 120 5.48 10.09 10.69
CA LEU A 120 4.32 9.29 11.06
C LEU A 120 3.01 10.01 10.70
N ALA A 121 2.92 11.32 10.95
CA ALA A 121 1.77 12.13 10.58
C ALA A 121 1.54 12.07 9.06
N VAL A 122 2.56 12.36 8.25
CA VAL A 122 2.47 12.31 6.78
C VAL A 122 2.06 10.93 6.30
N LEU A 123 2.72 9.85 6.76
CA LEU A 123 2.37 8.49 6.35
C LEU A 123 0.95 8.10 6.75
N THR A 124 0.52 8.47 7.96
CA THR A 124 -0.84 8.21 8.45
C THR A 124 -1.87 8.97 7.62
N THR A 125 -1.60 10.24 7.27
CA THR A 125 -2.47 11.02 6.39
C THR A 125 -2.55 10.41 4.99
N VAL A 126 -1.44 9.93 4.43
CA VAL A 126 -1.44 9.24 3.13
C VAL A 126 -2.29 7.97 3.19
N TRP A 127 -2.14 7.15 4.23
CA TRP A 127 -2.99 5.97 4.43
C TRP A 127 -4.47 6.33 4.56
N LEU A 128 -4.79 7.44 5.24
CA LEU A 128 -6.18 7.93 5.35
C LEU A 128 -6.74 8.28 3.97
N VAL A 129 -5.99 9.06 3.17
CA VAL A 129 -6.38 9.43 1.80
C VAL A 129 -6.57 8.19 0.93
N LEU A 130 -5.68 7.20 1.04
CA LEU A 130 -5.80 5.95 0.28
C LEU A 130 -7.03 5.14 0.68
N ILE A 131 -7.41 5.09 1.96
CA ILE A 131 -8.65 4.44 2.39
C ILE A 131 -9.85 5.19 1.84
N LEU A 132 -9.87 6.52 1.92
CA LEU A 132 -10.96 7.31 1.36
C LEU A 132 -11.09 7.08 -0.16
N LEU A 133 -9.97 7.00 -0.87
CA LEU A 133 -9.93 6.67 -2.29
C LEU A 133 -10.44 5.24 -2.54
N ALA A 134 -10.04 4.26 -1.74
CA ALA A 134 -10.48 2.87 -1.88
C ALA A 134 -12.00 2.71 -1.63
N VAL A 135 -12.56 3.48 -0.70
CA VAL A 135 -14.01 3.51 -0.43
C VAL A 135 -14.78 4.30 -1.49
N SER A 136 -14.13 5.21 -2.21
CA SER A 136 -14.76 5.98 -3.29
C SER A 136 -15.21 5.09 -4.45
N PRO A 137 -16.18 5.53 -5.28
CA PRO A 137 -16.61 4.78 -6.46
C PRO A 137 -15.44 4.38 -7.38
N TYR A 138 -14.50 5.31 -7.59
CA TYR A 138 -13.27 5.05 -8.33
C TYR A 138 -12.44 3.88 -7.74
N GLY A 139 -12.34 3.83 -6.41
CA GLY A 139 -11.62 2.74 -5.73
C GLY A 139 -12.31 1.39 -5.87
N GLN A 140 -13.65 1.37 -5.85
CA GLN A 140 -14.43 0.17 -6.09
C GLN A 140 -14.27 -0.34 -7.52
N ASP A 141 -14.31 0.56 -8.52
CA ASP A 141 -14.11 0.22 -9.92
C ASP A 141 -12.69 -0.34 -10.16
N LEU A 142 -11.67 0.32 -9.58
CA LEU A 142 -10.29 -0.13 -9.65
C LEU A 142 -10.09 -1.50 -8.99
N MET A 143 -10.69 -1.70 -7.82
CA MET A 143 -10.52 -2.94 -7.05
C MET A 143 -11.33 -4.08 -7.66
N GLY A 144 -12.52 -3.79 -8.21
CA GLY A 144 -13.30 -4.74 -9.01
C GLY A 144 -12.50 -5.20 -10.23
N TRP A 145 -11.93 -4.26 -11.00
CA TRP A 145 -11.08 -4.59 -12.13
C TRP A 145 -9.83 -5.39 -11.74
N LEU A 146 -9.13 -5.05 -10.64
CA LEU A 146 -7.95 -5.79 -10.17
C LEU A 146 -8.26 -7.21 -9.66
N LEU A 147 -9.48 -7.44 -9.18
CA LEU A 147 -9.92 -8.71 -8.61
C LEU A 147 -10.48 -9.68 -9.64
N ASP A 148 -10.93 -9.19 -10.79
CA ASP A 148 -11.27 -10.03 -11.94
C ASP A 148 -10.06 -10.88 -12.39
#